data_AF-A0A838DQ09-F1
#
_entry.id   AF-A0A838DQ09-F1
#
_cell.length_a   1.000
_cell.length_b   1.000
_cell.length_c   1.000
_cell.angle_alpha   90.00
_cell.angle_beta   90.00
_cell.angle_gamma   90.00
#
_symmetry.space_group_name_H-M   'P 1'
#
loop_
_entity.id
_entity.type
_entity.pdbx_description
1 polymer ?
#
loop_
_entity_poly.entity_id
_entity_poly.type
_entity_poly.pdbx_seq_one_letter_code
_entity_poly.pdbx_strand_id
1 'polypeptide(L)'
;MDKLYTASQARERLGGMSTSSFKRLVDANKIRKVVPPGKTQGQYIKEDVDKLAEAMEQFVQIYSAAEPAQKIEFLQARDENDIQETVQIARQNLGDNAYGLDRRMPWFKLSPKGDYVLKHEGIVVGYLSVQAIKLESIEHVFNRKSGASLQLEDMLPIEPGKPLDVHVSGLAVKKGISRQQAKYYGMVLLNKLFDTLIDLGRQGIDIRKIWAKSSTVPGIKLSRDLGFTELGYINNEQIGFVLDLEKSNIPAIRRYREVLKEAELEARAS
;
A
#
# COMPACT_ATOMS: atom_id res chain seq x y z
N MET A 1 -15.69 39.89 -4.64
CA MET A 1 -14.81 38.84 -5.17
C MET A 1 -15.67 37.63 -5.51
N ASP A 2 -15.72 37.24 -6.78
CA ASP A 2 -16.66 36.24 -7.29
C ASP A 2 -16.39 34.83 -6.74
N LYS A 3 -17.39 34.28 -6.04
CA LYS A 3 -17.35 32.96 -5.39
C LYS A 3 -17.83 31.82 -6.30
N LEU A 4 -18.18 32.12 -7.55
CA LEU A 4 -18.87 31.22 -8.44
C LEU A 4 -18.21 31.19 -9.83
N TYR A 5 -18.23 30.02 -10.46
CA TYR A 5 -17.90 29.85 -11.87
C TYR A 5 -19.15 29.59 -12.71
N THR A 6 -19.13 30.06 -13.96
CA THR A 6 -20.01 29.53 -15.01
C THR A 6 -19.60 28.12 -15.41
N ALA A 7 -20.47 27.38 -16.11
CA ALA A 7 -20.15 26.04 -16.61
C ALA A 7 -18.92 26.03 -17.53
N SER A 8 -18.68 27.09 -18.30
CA SER A 8 -17.52 27.18 -19.17
C SER A 8 -16.24 27.40 -18.36
N GLN A 9 -16.25 28.35 -17.42
CA GLN A 9 -15.11 28.61 -16.55
C GLN A 9 -14.73 27.40 -15.71
N ALA A 10 -15.72 26.68 -15.17
CA ALA A 10 -15.46 25.49 -14.36
C ALA A 10 -14.82 24.35 -15.18
N ARG A 11 -15.29 24.10 -16.40
CA ARG A 11 -14.72 23.08 -17.28
C ARG A 11 -13.31 23.45 -17.75
N GLU A 12 -13.08 24.72 -18.06
CA GLU A 12 -11.76 25.22 -18.43
C GLU A 12 -10.77 25.03 -17.28
N ARG A 13 -11.18 25.41 -16.05
CA ARG A 13 -10.36 25.22 -14.85
C ARG A 13 -10.01 23.75 -14.60
N LEU A 14 -10.89 22.82 -15.00
CA LEU A 14 -10.71 21.37 -14.91
C LEU A 14 -10.01 20.75 -16.13
N GLY A 15 -9.25 21.55 -16.90
CA GLY A 15 -8.45 21.07 -18.03
C GLY A 15 -9.25 20.78 -19.29
N GLY A 16 -10.24 21.61 -19.61
CA GLY A 16 -11.05 21.46 -20.83
C GLY A 16 -12.04 20.27 -20.77
N MET A 17 -12.51 19.92 -19.58
CA MET A 17 -13.36 18.75 -19.34
C MET A 17 -14.64 18.76 -20.21
N SER A 18 -15.00 17.59 -20.77
CA SER A 18 -16.22 17.42 -21.56
C SER A 18 -17.49 17.67 -20.73
N THR A 19 -18.57 18.10 -21.39
CA THR A 19 -19.86 18.39 -20.74
C THR A 19 -20.44 17.17 -20.02
N SER A 20 -20.29 15.98 -20.59
CA SER A 20 -20.81 14.73 -20.00
C SER A 20 -20.06 14.34 -18.72
N SER A 21 -18.73 14.43 -18.72
CA SER A 21 -17.90 14.17 -17.54
C SER A 21 -18.16 15.20 -16.44
N PHE A 22 -18.27 16.48 -16.80
CA PHE A 22 -18.60 17.55 -15.86
C PHE A 22 -19.98 17.34 -15.24
N LYS A 23 -20.99 16.98 -16.03
CA LYS A 23 -22.33 16.65 -15.54
C LYS A 23 -22.30 15.50 -14.53
N ARG A 24 -21.55 14.43 -14.80
CA ARG A 24 -21.39 13.31 -13.84
C ARG A 24 -20.84 13.75 -12.48
N LEU A 25 -19.90 14.70 -12.46
CA LEU A 25 -19.33 15.22 -11.21
C LEU A 25 -20.36 16.05 -10.41
N VAL A 26 -21.20 16.80 -11.12
CA VAL A 26 -22.29 17.56 -10.51
C VAL A 26 -23.36 16.60 -9.97
N ASP A 27 -23.79 15.62 -10.77
CA ASP A 27 -24.78 14.61 -10.39
C ASP A 27 -24.30 13.76 -9.20
N ALA A 28 -22.99 13.52 -9.09
CA ALA A 28 -22.36 12.83 -7.97
C ALA A 28 -22.08 13.74 -6.74
N ASN A 29 -22.59 14.98 -6.74
CA ASN A 29 -22.37 15.99 -5.68
C ASN A 29 -20.88 16.27 -5.38
N LYS A 30 -19.99 16.10 -6.36
CA LYS A 30 -18.58 16.48 -6.25
C LYS A 30 -18.35 17.96 -6.53
N ILE A 31 -19.25 18.58 -7.28
CA ILE A 31 -19.25 20.03 -7.55
C ILE A 31 -20.66 20.54 -7.26
N ARG A 32 -20.79 21.45 -6.28
CA ARG A 32 -22.09 22.03 -5.96
C ARG A 32 -22.51 23.06 -7.01
N LYS A 33 -23.76 22.96 -7.46
CA LYS A 33 -24.41 23.87 -8.40
C LYS A 33 -25.41 24.78 -7.66
N VAL A 34 -25.38 26.07 -7.95
CA VAL A 34 -26.28 27.09 -7.42
C VAL A 34 -26.99 27.76 -8.59
N VAL A 35 -28.30 27.97 -8.50
CA VAL A 35 -29.07 28.72 -9.50
C VAL A 35 -29.49 30.05 -8.86
N PRO A 36 -28.91 31.19 -9.29
CA PRO A 36 -29.29 32.48 -8.72
C PRO A 36 -30.78 32.81 -8.97
N PRO A 37 -31.45 33.54 -8.07
CA PRO A 37 -32.83 33.97 -8.28
C PRO A 37 -32.99 34.72 -9.61
N GLY A 38 -34.00 34.33 -10.40
CA GLY A 38 -34.29 34.96 -11.71
C GLY A 38 -33.35 34.55 -12.85
N LYS A 39 -32.48 33.55 -12.66
CA LYS A 39 -31.63 32.99 -13.71
C LYS A 39 -32.00 31.54 -14.01
N THR A 40 -31.90 31.15 -15.28
CA THR A 40 -32.10 29.76 -15.73
C THR A 40 -30.79 28.97 -15.75
N GLN A 41 -29.65 29.66 -15.89
CA GLN A 41 -28.33 29.04 -15.91
C GLN A 41 -27.78 28.91 -14.49
N GLY A 42 -27.34 27.70 -14.14
CA GLY A 42 -26.66 27.44 -12.87
C GLY A 42 -25.19 27.84 -12.93
N GLN A 43 -24.68 28.25 -11.77
CA GLN A 43 -23.28 28.53 -11.49
C GLN A 43 -22.74 27.49 -10.49
N TYR A 44 -21.42 27.42 -10.34
CA TYR A 44 -20.75 26.36 -9.59
C TYR A 44 -19.86 26.95 -8.50
N ILE A 45 -19.83 26.33 -7.32
CA ILE A 45 -19.01 26.82 -6.21
C ILE A 45 -17.53 26.76 -6.61
N LYS A 46 -16.88 27.92 -6.62
CA LYS A 46 -15.48 28.06 -7.05
C LYS A 46 -14.53 27.15 -6.27
N GLU A 47 -14.70 27.09 -4.95
CA GLU A 47 -13.89 26.26 -4.06
C GLU A 47 -13.92 24.76 -4.42
N ASP A 48 -15.09 24.21 -4.78
CA ASP A 48 -15.21 22.79 -5.14
C ASP A 48 -14.47 22.50 -6.46
N VAL A 49 -14.62 23.41 -7.42
CA VAL A 49 -13.97 23.32 -8.74
C VAL A 49 -12.45 23.45 -8.60
N ASP A 50 -11.98 24.43 -7.83
CA ASP A 50 -10.54 24.67 -7.64
C ASP A 50 -9.89 23.49 -6.88
N LYS A 51 -10.52 22.97 -5.82
CA LYS A 51 -10.03 21.77 -5.11
C LYS A 51 -9.93 20.55 -6.02
N LEU A 52 -10.91 20.36 -6.90
CA LEU A 52 -10.89 19.24 -7.84
C LEU A 52 -9.84 19.45 -8.94
N ALA A 53 -9.68 20.68 -9.42
CA ALA A 53 -8.66 21.04 -10.40
C ALA A 53 -7.26 20.81 -9.83
N GLU A 54 -7.01 21.22 -8.59
CA GLU A 54 -5.74 20.94 -7.89
C GLU A 54 -5.48 19.44 -7.75
N ALA A 55 -6.49 18.64 -7.40
CA ALA A 55 -6.36 17.19 -7.31
C ALA A 55 -6.06 16.54 -8.69
N MET A 56 -6.69 17.04 -9.75
CA MET A 56 -6.45 16.61 -11.13
C MET A 56 -5.08 17.03 -11.64
N GLU A 57 -4.64 18.26 -11.38
CA GLU A 57 -3.30 18.74 -11.71
C GLU A 57 -2.23 17.94 -10.97
N GLN A 58 -2.42 17.64 -9.69
CA GLN A 58 -1.53 16.76 -8.94
C GLN A 58 -1.49 15.36 -9.55
N PHE A 59 -2.64 14.80 -9.93
CA PHE A 59 -2.69 13.51 -10.63
C PHE A 59 -1.92 13.58 -11.94
N VAL A 60 -2.24 14.54 -12.83
CA VAL A 60 -1.58 14.71 -14.12
C VAL A 60 -0.08 14.93 -13.94
N GLN A 61 0.38 15.74 -12.99
CA GLN A 61 1.80 15.93 -12.72
C GLN A 61 2.47 14.64 -12.20
N ILE A 62 1.79 13.85 -11.36
CA ILE A 62 2.29 12.54 -10.93
C ILE A 62 2.47 11.59 -12.11
N TYR A 63 1.57 11.63 -13.10
CA TYR A 63 1.59 10.69 -14.23
C TYR A 63 2.27 11.24 -15.50
N SER A 64 2.48 12.55 -15.62
CA SER A 64 3.05 13.23 -16.79
C SER A 64 4.46 13.77 -16.57
N ALA A 65 4.94 13.84 -15.32
CA ALA A 65 6.37 14.07 -15.02
C ALA A 65 7.24 12.82 -15.28
N ALA A 66 6.69 11.77 -15.88
CA ALA A 66 7.45 10.68 -16.44
C ALA A 66 8.11 11.14 -17.76
N GLU A 67 9.26 11.79 -17.63
CA GLU A 67 10.33 11.73 -18.64
C GLU A 67 10.55 10.28 -19.10
N PRO A 68 11.02 10.04 -20.34
CA PRO A 68 10.86 8.76 -21.07
C PRO A 68 11.01 7.54 -20.17
N ALA A 69 9.86 6.91 -19.86
CA ALA A 69 9.69 5.70 -19.06
C ALA A 69 10.88 5.37 -18.14
N GLN A 70 11.14 6.20 -17.13
CA GLN A 70 12.06 5.85 -16.05
C GLN A 70 11.72 4.44 -15.56
N LYS A 71 12.66 3.50 -15.71
CA LYS A 71 12.40 2.08 -15.51
C LYS A 71 12.25 1.81 -14.02
N ILE A 72 11.01 1.75 -13.57
CA ILE A 72 10.66 1.33 -12.23
C ILE A 72 10.43 -0.18 -12.26
N GLU A 73 11.20 -0.89 -11.45
CA GLU A 73 11.16 -2.35 -11.37
C GLU A 73 10.80 -2.76 -9.95
N PHE A 74 9.76 -3.59 -9.82
CA PHE A 74 9.46 -4.27 -8.57
C PHE A 74 9.85 -5.73 -8.72
N LEU A 75 10.84 -6.15 -7.95
CA LEU A 75 11.46 -7.47 -8.09
C LEU A 75 11.58 -8.12 -6.72
N GLN A 76 11.49 -9.45 -6.68
CA GLN A 76 11.93 -10.20 -5.51
C GLN A 76 13.42 -9.95 -5.28
N ALA A 77 13.81 -9.76 -4.03
CA ALA A 77 15.21 -9.60 -3.63
C ALA A 77 16.01 -10.86 -4.02
N ARG A 78 17.21 -10.67 -4.58
CA ARG A 78 17.98 -11.77 -5.19
C ARG A 78 19.16 -12.21 -4.35
N ASP A 79 19.78 -11.27 -3.67
CA ASP A 79 21.07 -11.48 -3.03
C ASP A 79 21.21 -10.64 -1.77
N GLU A 80 22.38 -10.77 -1.15
CA GLU A 80 22.70 -10.06 0.08
C GLU A 80 22.76 -8.54 -0.10
N ASN A 81 23.12 -8.05 -1.28
CA ASN A 81 23.18 -6.60 -1.55
C ASN A 81 21.78 -5.99 -1.53
N ASP A 82 20.80 -6.64 -2.18
CA ASP A 82 19.41 -6.21 -2.13
C ASP A 82 18.92 -6.10 -0.66
N ILE A 83 19.17 -7.14 0.15
CA ILE A 83 18.78 -7.15 1.56
C ILE A 83 19.51 -6.07 2.36
N GLN A 84 20.81 -5.89 2.15
CA GLN A 84 21.58 -4.82 2.78
C GLN A 84 21.02 -3.44 2.47
N GLU A 85 20.62 -3.17 1.22
CA GLU A 85 19.96 -1.92 0.84
C GLU A 85 18.60 -1.77 1.55
N THR A 86 17.81 -2.84 1.68
CA THR A 86 16.55 -2.79 2.46
C THR A 86 16.79 -2.43 3.93
N VAL A 87 17.84 -2.97 4.55
CA VAL A 87 18.21 -2.65 5.95
C VAL A 87 18.61 -1.19 6.09
N GLN A 88 19.33 -0.63 5.11
CA GLN A 88 19.67 0.79 5.11
C GLN A 88 18.42 1.67 5.03
N ILE A 89 17.48 1.36 4.14
CA ILE A 89 16.21 2.09 4.02
C ILE A 89 15.37 1.92 5.30
N ALA A 90 15.35 0.73 5.89
CA ALA A 90 14.66 0.46 7.16
C ALA A 90 15.20 1.35 8.28
N ARG A 91 16.54 1.38 8.46
CA ARG A 91 17.21 2.21 9.47
C ARG A 91 16.95 3.69 9.27
N GLN A 92 16.94 4.17 8.02
CA GLN A 92 16.57 5.56 7.73
C GLN A 92 15.17 5.90 8.26
N ASN A 93 14.21 4.98 8.15
CA ASN A 93 12.80 5.23 8.49
C ASN A 93 12.44 4.90 9.93
N LEU A 94 13.05 3.85 10.50
CA LEU A 94 12.68 3.29 11.80
C LEU A 94 13.75 3.49 12.89
N GLY A 95 14.94 3.97 12.52
CA GLY A 95 16.06 4.11 13.47
C GLY A 95 16.45 2.75 14.07
N ASP A 96 16.59 2.71 15.39
CA ASP A 96 16.96 1.51 16.16
C ASP A 96 15.89 0.41 16.14
N ASN A 97 14.65 0.75 15.76
CA ASN A 97 13.58 -0.23 15.59
C ASN A 97 13.72 -1.05 14.30
N ALA A 98 14.67 -0.73 13.41
CA ALA A 98 14.93 -1.50 12.20
C ALA A 98 15.68 -2.80 12.52
N TYR A 99 15.22 -3.92 11.96
CA TYR A 99 15.97 -5.17 12.01
C TYR A 99 17.30 -5.06 11.25
N GLY A 100 18.39 -5.49 11.88
CA GLY A 100 19.72 -5.53 11.30
C GLY A 100 19.90 -6.65 10.27
N LEU A 101 21.01 -6.58 9.52
CA LEU A 101 21.35 -7.58 8.50
C LEU A 101 21.53 -8.98 9.08
N ASP A 102 22.06 -9.05 10.31
CA ASP A 102 22.23 -10.28 11.11
C ASP A 102 20.92 -11.05 11.30
N ARG A 103 19.80 -10.36 11.46
CA ARG A 103 18.46 -10.99 11.56
C ARG A 103 17.79 -11.16 10.20
N ARG A 104 17.96 -10.19 9.32
CA ARG A 104 17.28 -10.15 8.01
C ARG A 104 17.82 -11.20 7.05
N MET A 105 19.12 -11.48 7.06
CA MET A 105 19.71 -12.45 6.14
C MET A 105 19.24 -13.89 6.40
N PRO A 106 19.19 -14.39 7.66
CA PRO A 106 18.60 -15.69 7.94
C PRO A 106 17.13 -15.79 7.55
N TRP A 107 16.34 -14.74 7.77
CA TRP A 107 14.92 -14.72 7.35
C TRP A 107 14.79 -14.81 5.83
N PHE A 108 15.57 -14.01 5.11
CA PHE A 108 15.61 -14.05 3.65
C PHE A 108 16.00 -15.43 3.11
N LYS A 109 17.00 -16.09 3.71
CA LYS A 109 17.40 -17.45 3.33
C LYS A 109 16.31 -18.49 3.58
N LEU A 110 15.55 -18.34 4.66
CA LEU A 110 14.44 -19.24 4.99
C LEU A 110 13.25 -19.05 4.06
N SER A 111 12.90 -17.80 3.72
CA SER A 111 11.70 -17.48 2.94
C SER A 111 11.95 -16.33 1.96
N PRO A 112 12.71 -16.56 0.87
CA PRO A 112 13.09 -15.49 -0.04
C PRO A 112 11.88 -14.89 -0.77
N LYS A 113 10.75 -15.62 -0.88
CA LYS A 113 9.49 -15.14 -1.48
C LYS A 113 8.85 -13.97 -0.71
N GLY A 114 9.34 -13.68 0.49
CA GLY A 114 8.85 -12.63 1.35
C GLY A 114 9.44 -11.25 1.08
N ASP A 115 10.57 -11.16 0.37
CA ASP A 115 11.37 -9.94 0.29
C ASP A 115 11.41 -9.38 -1.13
N TYR A 116 11.06 -8.10 -1.26
CA TYR A 116 10.96 -7.40 -2.54
C TYR A 116 11.61 -6.03 -2.46
N VAL A 117 12.21 -5.63 -3.57
CA VAL A 117 12.84 -4.32 -3.77
C VAL A 117 12.14 -3.57 -4.89
N LEU A 118 11.98 -2.26 -4.69
CA LEU A 118 11.58 -1.32 -5.72
C LEU A 118 12.82 -0.59 -6.21
N LYS A 119 13.18 -0.81 -7.47
CA LYS A 119 14.31 -0.14 -8.12
C LYS A 119 13.82 0.95 -9.05
N HIS A 120 14.53 2.07 -9.06
CA HIS A 120 14.38 3.15 -10.04
C HIS A 120 15.74 3.33 -10.70
N GLU A 121 15.82 3.09 -12.01
CA GLU A 121 17.10 3.14 -12.75
C GLU A 121 18.18 2.25 -12.10
N GLY A 122 17.79 1.06 -11.66
CA GLY A 122 18.68 0.08 -11.02
C GLY A 122 19.00 0.35 -9.54
N ILE A 123 18.62 1.51 -8.99
CA ILE A 123 18.89 1.88 -7.59
C ILE A 123 17.70 1.48 -6.71
N VAL A 124 17.93 0.82 -5.56
CA VAL A 124 16.83 0.53 -4.63
C VAL A 124 16.32 1.83 -4.00
N VAL A 125 15.05 2.14 -4.25
CA VAL A 125 14.35 3.32 -3.74
C VAL A 125 13.26 2.98 -2.71
N GLY A 126 12.94 1.70 -2.56
CA GLY A 126 12.01 1.22 -1.55
C GLY A 126 12.03 -0.29 -1.45
N TYR A 127 11.36 -0.83 -0.45
CA TYR A 127 11.26 -2.27 -0.26
C TYR A 127 9.95 -2.66 0.43
N LEU A 128 9.59 -3.93 0.26
CA LEU A 128 8.52 -4.61 0.96
C LEU A 128 9.09 -5.91 1.53
N SER A 129 8.78 -6.21 2.78
CA SER A 129 9.12 -7.48 3.39
C SER A 129 7.95 -8.07 4.18
N VAL A 130 7.63 -9.31 3.85
CA VAL A 130 6.54 -10.12 4.39
C VAL A 130 7.13 -11.46 4.83
N GLN A 131 6.87 -11.88 6.06
CA GLN A 131 7.36 -13.15 6.58
C GLN A 131 6.18 -13.99 7.06
N ALA A 132 6.10 -15.26 6.67
CA ALA A 132 5.15 -16.16 7.30
C ALA A 132 5.62 -16.44 8.73
N ILE A 133 4.69 -16.44 9.68
CA ILE A 133 4.99 -16.56 11.11
C ILE A 133 4.12 -17.62 11.77
N LYS A 134 4.68 -18.25 12.80
CA LYS A 134 3.97 -19.22 13.63
C LYS A 134 2.84 -18.55 14.43
N LEU A 135 1.78 -19.32 14.67
CA LEU A 135 0.62 -18.85 15.43
C LEU A 135 0.99 -18.52 16.88
N GLU A 136 1.89 -19.28 17.48
CA GLU A 136 2.39 -19.06 18.83
C GLU A 136 3.12 -17.71 18.95
N SER A 137 3.85 -17.33 17.90
CA SER A 137 4.57 -16.05 17.82
C SER A 137 3.60 -14.88 17.63
N ILE A 138 2.50 -15.07 16.91
CA ILE A 138 1.40 -14.08 16.84
C ILE A 138 0.79 -13.85 18.21
N GLU A 139 0.43 -14.93 18.90
CA GLU A 139 -0.15 -14.87 20.23
C GLU A 139 0.79 -14.14 21.20
N HIS A 140 2.08 -14.48 21.16
CA HIS A 140 3.08 -13.87 22.01
C HIS A 140 3.33 -12.38 21.71
N VAL A 141 3.53 -12.02 20.44
CA VAL A 141 3.93 -10.66 20.05
C VAL A 141 2.74 -9.71 20.01
N PHE A 142 1.64 -10.11 19.35
CA PHE A 142 0.52 -9.23 19.06
C PHE A 142 -0.60 -9.31 20.11
N ASN A 143 -1.01 -10.52 20.52
CA ASN A 143 -2.15 -10.68 21.42
C ASN A 143 -1.77 -10.41 22.88
N ARG A 144 -0.62 -10.93 23.33
CA ARG A 144 -0.06 -10.64 24.66
C ARG A 144 0.67 -9.31 24.75
N LYS A 145 0.85 -8.60 23.62
CA LYS A 145 1.48 -7.28 23.57
C LYS A 145 2.83 -7.25 24.27
N SER A 146 3.65 -8.28 24.05
CA SER A 146 4.92 -8.45 24.76
C SER A 146 5.98 -7.44 24.32
N GLY A 147 5.78 -6.77 23.18
CA GLY A 147 6.80 -5.95 22.54
C GLY A 147 7.99 -6.74 22.00
N ALA A 148 7.99 -8.07 22.13
CA ALA A 148 9.08 -8.90 21.69
C ALA A 148 9.32 -8.78 20.19
N SER A 149 10.59 -8.85 19.81
CA SER A 149 10.97 -9.02 18.41
C SER A 149 10.78 -10.47 18.00
N LEU A 150 10.22 -10.69 16.83
CA LEU A 150 10.25 -11.99 16.17
C LEU A 150 11.70 -12.46 15.98
N GLN A 151 11.93 -13.75 16.18
CA GLN A 151 13.19 -14.44 15.96
C GLN A 151 13.10 -15.33 14.72
N LEU A 152 14.20 -15.96 14.32
CA LEU A 152 14.23 -16.84 13.14
C LEU A 152 13.31 -18.06 13.34
N GLU A 153 13.31 -18.62 14.53
CA GLU A 153 12.49 -19.77 14.93
C GLU A 153 10.98 -19.47 14.94
N ASP A 154 10.57 -18.20 14.89
CA ASP A 154 9.18 -17.78 14.74
C ASP A 154 8.70 -17.81 13.28
N MET A 155 9.63 -17.87 12.33
CA MET A 155 9.36 -17.75 10.90
C MET A 155 9.05 -19.11 10.27
N LEU A 156 8.29 -19.05 9.18
CA LEU A 156 7.91 -20.18 8.34
C LEU A 156 8.27 -19.90 6.88
N PRO A 157 8.56 -20.93 6.07
CA PRO A 157 8.65 -20.76 4.63
C PRO A 157 7.26 -20.40 4.05
N ILE A 158 7.25 -19.60 2.97
CA ILE A 158 6.02 -19.23 2.24
C ILE A 158 5.81 -20.26 1.13
N GLU A 159 5.10 -21.34 1.46
CA GLU A 159 4.87 -22.51 0.61
C GLU A 159 3.40 -22.93 0.62
N PRO A 160 2.90 -23.56 -0.46
CA PRO A 160 1.54 -24.08 -0.50
C PRO A 160 1.33 -25.27 0.46
N GLY A 161 0.06 -25.58 0.73
CA GLY A 161 -0.35 -26.79 1.44
C GLY A 161 -0.77 -26.61 2.90
N LYS A 162 -0.46 -25.47 3.52
CA LYS A 162 -0.98 -25.10 4.85
C LYS A 162 -1.37 -23.63 4.89
N PRO A 163 -2.46 -23.26 5.60
CA PRO A 163 -2.78 -21.86 5.83
C PRO A 163 -1.69 -21.16 6.65
N LEU A 164 -1.30 -19.98 6.20
CA LEU A 164 -0.27 -19.13 6.78
C LEU A 164 -0.88 -17.84 7.33
N ASP A 165 -0.24 -17.32 8.36
CA ASP A 165 -0.38 -15.92 8.75
C ASP A 165 0.96 -15.25 8.46
N VAL A 166 0.91 -14.02 7.94
CA VAL A 166 2.13 -13.30 7.55
C VAL A 166 2.26 -11.99 8.31
N HIS A 167 3.49 -11.56 8.54
CA HIS A 167 3.83 -10.28 9.14
C HIS A 167 4.57 -9.39 8.15
N VAL A 168 4.04 -8.18 7.93
CA VAL A 168 4.74 -7.13 7.17
C VAL A 168 5.81 -6.53 8.08
N SER A 169 7.04 -7.01 7.95
CA SER A 169 8.19 -6.54 8.73
C SER A 169 8.76 -5.23 8.22
N GLY A 170 8.42 -4.81 6.99
CA GLY A 170 8.76 -3.48 6.49
C GLY A 170 8.07 -3.15 5.18
N LEU A 171 7.63 -1.90 5.06
CA LEU A 171 7.22 -1.26 3.82
C LEU A 171 7.71 0.18 3.92
N ALA A 172 8.76 0.51 3.18
CA ALA A 172 9.39 1.81 3.30
C ALA A 172 10.05 2.25 1.99
N VAL A 173 10.17 3.57 1.87
CA VAL A 173 10.86 4.25 0.76
C VAL A 173 12.08 4.97 1.31
N LYS A 174 13.12 5.09 0.47
CA LYS A 174 14.37 5.76 0.80
C LYS A 174 14.10 7.21 1.22
N LYS A 175 14.79 7.70 2.25
CA LYS A 175 14.75 9.12 2.65
C LYS A 175 15.63 9.98 1.72
N GLY A 176 15.45 11.30 1.77
CA GLY A 176 16.22 12.25 0.96
C GLY A 176 15.70 12.45 -0.47
N ILE A 177 14.57 11.84 -0.82
CA ILE A 177 13.82 12.12 -2.06
C ILE A 177 12.68 13.12 -1.79
N SER A 178 12.12 13.70 -2.85
CA SER A 178 10.99 14.61 -2.70
C SER A 178 9.77 13.91 -2.09
N ARG A 179 8.92 14.67 -1.38
CA ARG A 179 7.68 14.14 -0.80
C ARG A 179 6.76 13.51 -1.85
N GLN A 180 6.73 14.08 -3.05
CA GLN A 180 5.93 13.57 -4.17
C GLN A 180 6.46 12.22 -4.65
N GLN A 181 7.78 12.07 -4.83
CA GLN A 181 8.40 10.79 -5.19
C GLN A 181 8.20 9.74 -4.11
N ALA A 182 8.37 10.09 -2.82
CA ALA A 182 8.14 9.17 -1.71
C ALA A 182 6.69 8.64 -1.70
N LYS A 183 5.71 9.54 -1.89
CA LYS A 183 4.29 9.15 -1.99
C LYS A 183 4.05 8.24 -3.20
N TYR A 184 4.64 8.57 -4.34
CA TYR A 184 4.52 7.78 -5.56
C TYR A 184 5.10 6.37 -5.39
N TYR A 185 6.34 6.23 -4.91
CA TYR A 185 6.96 4.93 -4.64
C TYR A 185 6.21 4.13 -3.58
N GLY A 186 5.69 4.77 -2.54
CA GLY A 186 4.86 4.12 -1.53
C GLY A 186 3.57 3.52 -2.13
N MET A 187 2.94 4.25 -3.06
CA MET A 187 1.77 3.75 -3.79
C MET A 187 2.14 2.59 -4.74
N VAL A 188 3.29 2.66 -5.41
CA VAL A 188 3.79 1.55 -6.23
C VAL A 188 4.03 0.29 -5.39
N LEU A 189 4.72 0.42 -4.24
CA LEU A 189 4.93 -0.69 -3.30
C LEU A 189 3.61 -1.31 -2.82
N LEU A 190 2.62 -0.47 -2.51
CA LEU A 190 1.32 -0.96 -2.04
C LEU A 190 0.56 -1.71 -3.13
N ASN A 191 0.51 -1.17 -4.35
CA ASN A 191 -0.11 -1.88 -5.47
C ASN A 191 0.60 -3.20 -5.74
N LYS A 192 1.93 -3.20 -5.65
CA LYS A 192 2.73 -4.41 -5.85
C LYS A 192 2.60 -5.43 -4.72
N LEU A 193 2.39 -5.02 -3.47
CA LEU A 193 2.01 -5.92 -2.39
C LEU A 193 0.73 -6.69 -2.76
N PHE A 194 -0.29 -6.00 -3.28
CA PHE A 194 -1.53 -6.66 -3.69
C PHE A 194 -1.35 -7.59 -4.89
N ASP A 195 -0.58 -7.16 -5.90
CA ASP A 195 -0.21 -8.04 -7.03
C ASP A 195 0.50 -9.31 -6.52
N THR A 196 1.47 -9.16 -5.62
CA THR A 196 2.19 -10.27 -4.99
C THR A 196 1.24 -11.20 -4.23
N LEU A 197 0.29 -10.67 -3.45
CA LEU A 197 -0.69 -11.52 -2.77
C LEU A 197 -1.49 -12.36 -3.78
N ILE A 198 -1.98 -11.74 -4.85
CA ILE A 198 -2.70 -12.45 -5.93
C ILE A 198 -1.81 -13.53 -6.56
N ASP A 199 -0.53 -13.24 -6.84
CA ASP A 199 0.41 -14.21 -7.38
C ASP A 199 0.72 -15.37 -6.43
N LEU A 200 0.76 -15.12 -5.12
CA LEU A 200 0.85 -16.18 -4.10
C LEU A 200 -0.42 -17.03 -4.07
N GLY A 201 -1.59 -16.41 -4.20
CA GLY A 201 -2.87 -17.12 -4.30
C GLY A 201 -2.92 -18.07 -5.50
N ARG A 202 -2.46 -17.62 -6.68
CA ARG A 202 -2.32 -18.48 -7.87
C ARG A 202 -1.41 -19.68 -7.66
N GLN A 203 -0.44 -19.57 -6.75
CA GLN A 203 0.46 -20.68 -6.39
C GLN A 203 -0.14 -21.62 -5.33
N GLY A 204 -1.39 -21.42 -4.91
CA GLY A 204 -2.04 -22.21 -3.86
C GLY A 204 -1.57 -21.85 -2.44
N ILE A 205 -1.01 -20.65 -2.25
CA ILE A 205 -0.53 -20.19 -0.94
C ILE A 205 -1.69 -19.47 -0.23
N ASP A 206 -2.24 -20.15 0.77
CA ASP A 206 -3.31 -19.64 1.63
C ASP A 206 -2.74 -18.77 2.75
N ILE A 207 -3.03 -17.47 2.70
CA ILE A 207 -2.68 -16.45 3.68
C ILE A 207 -3.98 -15.97 4.29
N ARG A 208 -4.18 -16.28 5.57
CA ARG A 208 -5.41 -15.94 6.30
C ARG A 208 -5.41 -14.51 6.82
N LYS A 209 -4.26 -14.07 7.34
CA LYS A 209 -4.13 -12.77 8.00
C LYS A 209 -2.79 -12.13 7.70
N ILE A 210 -2.82 -10.81 7.57
CA ILE A 210 -1.63 -9.96 7.50
C ILE A 210 -1.53 -9.17 8.80
N TRP A 211 -0.45 -9.40 9.53
CA TRP A 211 -0.09 -8.71 10.76
C TRP A 211 0.92 -7.61 10.47
N ALA A 212 0.78 -6.48 11.14
CA ALA A 212 1.72 -5.37 11.00
C ALA A 212 1.84 -4.62 12.32
N LYS A 213 2.94 -3.90 12.49
CA LYS A 213 3.11 -2.95 13.58
C LYS A 213 3.77 -1.68 13.08
N SER A 214 3.39 -0.54 13.65
CA SER A 214 4.00 0.74 13.28
C SER A 214 4.04 1.71 14.46
N SER A 215 5.14 2.44 14.55
CA SER A 215 5.30 3.62 15.43
C SER A 215 5.29 4.94 14.63
N THR A 216 5.20 4.87 13.30
CA THR A 216 5.25 6.06 12.44
C THR A 216 3.85 6.54 12.10
N VAL A 217 3.63 7.87 12.13
CA VAL A 217 2.35 8.48 11.74
C VAL A 217 1.90 8.05 10.33
N PRO A 218 2.77 8.03 9.30
CA PRO A 218 2.39 7.54 7.97
C PRO A 218 1.99 6.07 7.95
N GLY A 219 2.73 5.20 8.66
CA GLY A 219 2.42 3.77 8.72
C GLY A 219 1.12 3.46 9.45
N ILE A 220 0.86 4.13 10.58
CA ILE A 220 -0.41 4.04 11.32
C ILE A 220 -1.58 4.49 10.44
N LYS A 221 -1.42 5.62 9.74
CA LYS A 221 -2.44 6.10 8.80
C LYS A 221 -2.69 5.11 7.67
N LEU A 222 -1.63 4.58 7.06
CA LEU A 222 -1.73 3.60 5.98
C LEU A 222 -2.49 2.35 6.43
N SER A 223 -2.17 1.77 7.58
CA SER A 223 -2.88 0.60 8.10
C SER A 223 -4.38 0.86 8.28
N ARG A 224 -4.75 2.02 8.82
CA ARG A 224 -6.15 2.43 8.99
C ARG A 224 -6.86 2.63 7.65
N ASP A 225 -6.21 3.33 6.72
CA ASP A 225 -6.75 3.58 5.38
C ASP A 225 -6.95 2.27 4.58
N LEU A 226 -6.15 1.24 4.86
CA LEU A 226 -6.29 -0.11 4.29
C LEU A 226 -7.29 -1.00 5.03
N GLY A 227 -7.97 -0.50 6.06
CA GLY A 227 -8.98 -1.26 6.80
C GLY A 227 -8.42 -2.35 7.70
N PHE A 228 -7.17 -2.21 8.16
CA PHE A 228 -6.67 -3.08 9.23
C PHE A 228 -7.43 -2.79 10.53
N THR A 229 -7.69 -3.84 11.30
CA THR A 229 -8.14 -3.74 12.68
C THR A 229 -6.96 -3.35 13.57
N GLU A 230 -7.11 -2.27 14.32
CA GLU A 230 -6.13 -1.82 15.30
C GLU A 230 -6.21 -2.66 16.58
N LEU A 231 -5.08 -3.16 17.06
CA LEU A 231 -4.96 -3.97 18.28
C LEU A 231 -4.55 -3.13 19.51
N GLY A 232 -4.33 -1.83 19.28
CA GLY A 232 -3.74 -0.89 20.24
C GLY A 232 -2.23 -1.05 20.35
N TYR A 233 -1.66 -0.41 21.36
CA TYR A 233 -0.22 -0.49 21.65
C TYR A 233 0.18 -1.93 21.98
N ILE A 234 1.21 -2.43 21.28
CA ILE A 234 1.85 -3.73 21.53
C ILE A 234 3.14 -3.58 22.33
N ASN A 235 3.63 -2.35 22.47
CA ASN A 235 4.65 -1.89 23.41
C ASN A 235 4.52 -0.36 23.56
N ASN A 236 5.49 0.31 24.20
CA ASN A 236 5.42 1.74 24.47
C ASN A 236 5.43 2.65 23.23
N GLU A 237 5.76 2.12 22.04
CA GLU A 237 5.95 2.93 20.82
C GLU A 237 5.11 2.47 19.63
N GLN A 238 4.79 1.18 19.56
CA GLN A 238 4.24 0.54 18.37
C GLN A 238 2.78 0.16 18.58
N ILE A 239 1.94 0.46 17.59
CA ILE A 239 0.56 0.00 17.49
C ILE A 239 0.54 -1.25 16.61
N GLY A 240 -0.16 -2.29 17.07
CA GLY A 240 -0.39 -3.52 16.32
C GLY A 240 -1.62 -3.40 15.40
N PHE A 241 -1.56 -4.07 14.26
CA PHE A 241 -2.61 -4.08 13.25
C PHE A 241 -2.78 -5.49 12.68
N VAL A 242 -4.01 -5.86 12.35
CA VAL A 242 -4.31 -7.10 11.64
C VAL A 242 -5.33 -6.88 10.53
N LEU A 243 -5.05 -7.42 9.35
CA LEU A 243 -5.99 -7.50 8.24
C LEU A 243 -6.40 -8.96 8.07
N ASP A 244 -7.69 -9.23 8.25
CA ASP A 244 -8.29 -10.55 8.05
C ASP A 244 -8.66 -10.71 6.57
N LEU A 245 -7.96 -11.58 5.85
CA LEU A 245 -8.11 -11.73 4.41
C LEU A 245 -9.38 -12.47 4.05
N GLU A 246 -9.99 -13.23 4.97
CA GLU A 246 -11.27 -13.89 4.78
C GLU A 246 -12.43 -12.89 4.86
N LYS A 247 -12.32 -11.92 5.78
CA LYS A 247 -13.39 -10.92 6.04
C LYS A 247 -13.24 -9.62 5.27
N SER A 248 -12.07 -9.36 4.68
CA SER A 248 -11.82 -8.12 3.96
C SER A 248 -12.65 -8.01 2.68
N ASN A 249 -13.13 -6.80 2.41
CA ASN A 249 -13.87 -6.44 1.20
C ASN A 249 -13.02 -5.69 0.17
N ILE A 250 -11.71 -5.55 0.42
CA ILE A 250 -10.79 -4.88 -0.50
C ILE A 250 -10.80 -5.62 -1.85
N PRO A 251 -11.00 -4.94 -2.99
CA PRO A 251 -11.08 -5.58 -4.31
C PRO A 251 -9.92 -6.53 -4.62
N ALA A 252 -8.68 -6.13 -4.30
CA ALA A 252 -7.51 -6.98 -4.50
C ALA A 252 -7.53 -8.25 -3.64
N ILE A 253 -8.03 -8.18 -2.40
CA ILE A 253 -8.14 -9.35 -1.51
C ILE A 253 -9.24 -10.29 -1.98
N ARG A 254 -10.35 -9.76 -2.51
CA ARG A 254 -11.37 -10.59 -3.17
C ARG A 254 -10.76 -11.35 -4.34
N ARG A 255 -9.98 -10.66 -5.19
CA ARG A 255 -9.30 -11.30 -6.32
C ARG A 255 -8.31 -12.36 -5.87
N TYR A 256 -7.54 -12.10 -4.80
CA TYR A 256 -6.65 -13.08 -4.18
C TYR A 256 -7.41 -14.36 -3.78
N ARG A 257 -8.54 -14.24 -3.07
CA ARG A 257 -9.36 -15.39 -2.67
C ARG A 257 -9.91 -16.17 -3.86
N GLU A 258 -10.32 -15.48 -4.92
CA GLU A 258 -10.81 -16.13 -6.15
C GLU A 258 -9.72 -17.00 -6.78
N VAL A 259 -8.51 -16.44 -7.01
CA VAL A 259 -7.41 -17.19 -7.64
C VAL A 259 -6.85 -18.29 -6.75
N LEU A 260 -6.89 -18.12 -5.42
CA LEU A 260 -6.55 -19.18 -4.48
C LEU A 260 -7.49 -20.37 -4.61
N LYS A 261 -8.81 -20.11 -4.67
CA LYS A 261 -9.82 -21.16 -4.85
C LYS A 261 -9.66 -21.88 -6.19
N GLU A 262 -9.34 -21.15 -7.26
CA GLU A 262 -9.02 -21.74 -8.57
C GLU A 262 -7.82 -22.72 -8.44
N ALA A 263 -6.72 -22.29 -7.83
CA ALA A 263 -5.53 -23.12 -7.61
C ALA A 263 -5.80 -24.36 -6.74
N GLU A 264 -6.64 -24.24 -5.69
CA GLU A 264 -7.05 -25.37 -4.85
C GLU A 264 -7.87 -26.41 -5.61
N LEU A 265 -8.72 -25.98 -6.54
CA LEU A 265 -9.52 -26.89 -7.36
C LEU A 265 -8.64 -27.64 -8.37
N GLU A 266 -7.69 -26.95 -9.00
CA GLU A 266 -6.71 -27.56 -9.91
C GLU A 266 -5.84 -28.61 -9.21
N ALA A 267 -5.36 -28.29 -7.99
CA ALA A 267 -4.56 -29.21 -7.18
C ALA A 267 -5.33 -30.47 -6.73
N ARG A 268 -6.67 -30.39 -6.56
CA ARG A 268 -7.52 -31.55 -6.23
C ARG A 268 -7.87 -32.41 -7.43
N ALA A 269 -7.78 -31.86 -8.63
CA ALA A 269 -8.09 -32.55 -9.88
C ALA A 269 -6.88 -33.31 -10.46
N SER A 270 -5.67 -33.04 -9.95
CA SER A 270 -4.40 -33.69 -10.34
C SER A 270 -4.08 -34.88 -9.45
#